data_AF-A0A9X8S8G0-F1
#
_entry.id   AF-A0A9X8S8G0-F1
#
_cell.length_a   1.000
_cell.length_b   1.000
_cell.length_c   1.000
_cell.angle_alpha   90.00
_cell.angle_beta   90.00
_cell.angle_gamma   90.00
#
_symmetry.space_group_name_H-M   'P 1'
#
loop_
_entity.id
_entity.type
_entity.pdbx_description
1 polymer ?
#
loop_
_entity_poly.entity_id
_entity_poly.type
_entity_poly.pdbx_seq_one_letter_code
_entity_poly.pdbx_strand_id
1 'polypeptide(L)'
;MHDFINTNVESHQNETVFNLHICETNEFDVSLTKSTTLSFIVSKKNIKIVTKKWINSNQESMIGKSYIIPTKAFHYFLPIISETEDELNIQVQSFGLHGELLLNERLLIDKNNKHNAKITTFFETLDENVNKVLRGLQIHCM
;
A
#
# COMPACT_ATOMS: atom_id res chain seq x y z
N MET A 1 3.67 18.26 -15.30
CA MET A 1 2.79 17.50 -14.39
C MET A 1 3.54 17.43 -13.07
N HIS A 2 2.95 17.85 -11.95
CA HIS A 2 3.68 17.91 -10.68
C HIS A 2 3.61 16.56 -9.98
N ASP A 3 4.73 16.17 -9.35
CA ASP A 3 4.76 15.02 -8.44
C ASP A 3 3.64 15.18 -7.41
N PHE A 4 2.88 14.10 -7.19
CA PHE A 4 1.83 14.14 -6.19
C PHE A 4 1.73 12.82 -5.45
N ILE A 5 1.42 12.96 -4.16
CA ILE A 5 1.17 11.85 -3.26
C ILE A 5 -0.20 12.05 -2.65
N ASN A 6 -1.06 11.07 -2.87
CA ASN A 6 -2.41 11.04 -2.33
C ASN A 6 -2.64 9.75 -1.54
N THR A 7 -3.21 9.91 -0.36
CA THR A 7 -3.69 8.80 0.48
C THR A 7 -5.19 8.93 0.60
N ASN A 8 -5.92 7.85 0.38
CA ASN A 8 -7.38 7.84 0.52
C ASN A 8 -7.83 6.63 1.34
N VAL A 9 -8.91 6.79 2.10
CA VAL A 9 -9.60 5.70 2.79
C VAL A 9 -11.04 5.67 2.32
N GLU A 10 -11.44 4.58 1.67
CA GLU A 10 -12.78 4.39 1.15
C GLU A 10 -13.46 3.30 1.97
N SER A 11 -14.60 3.61 2.59
CA SER A 11 -15.39 2.63 3.33
C SER A 11 -16.63 2.27 2.52
N HIS A 12 -16.75 1.00 2.16
CA HIS A 12 -17.91 0.41 1.52
C HIS A 12 -18.65 -0.50 2.50
N GLN A 13 -19.83 -0.99 2.11
CA GLN A 13 -20.67 -1.80 2.99
C GLN A 13 -19.96 -3.06 3.56
N ASN A 14 -19.05 -3.67 2.80
CA ASN A 14 -18.42 -4.95 3.15
C ASN A 14 -16.88 -4.91 3.22
N GLU A 15 -16.29 -3.77 2.90
CA GLU A 15 -14.83 -3.62 2.84
C GLU A 15 -14.41 -2.17 3.06
N THR A 16 -13.20 -1.99 3.56
CA THR A 16 -12.51 -0.71 3.64
C THR A 16 -11.24 -0.79 2.80
N VAL A 17 -10.99 0.23 1.98
CA VAL A 17 -9.84 0.31 1.09
C VAL A 17 -8.93 1.43 1.56
N PHE A 18 -7.66 1.09 1.84
CA PHE A 18 -6.59 2.05 2.08
C PHE A 18 -5.75 2.19 0.83
N ASN A 19 -5.75 3.37 0.23
CA ASN A 19 -5.09 3.66 -1.03
C ASN A 19 -3.92 4.62 -0.82
N LEU A 20 -2.78 4.30 -1.42
CA LEU A 20 -1.64 5.18 -1.63
C LEU A 20 -1.40 5.30 -3.13
N HIS A 21 -1.48 6.52 -3.66
CA HIS A 21 -1.15 6.85 -5.04
C HIS A 21 0.04 7.79 -5.04
N ILE A 22 1.11 7.36 -5.71
CA ILE A 22 2.34 8.11 -5.92
C ILE A 22 2.48 8.35 -7.42
N CYS A 23 2.70 9.59 -7.80
CA CYS A 23 2.99 9.99 -9.17
C CYS A 23 4.33 10.72 -9.18
N GLU A 24 5.29 10.20 -9.93
CA GLU A 24 6.69 10.62 -9.94
C GLU A 24 7.11 10.93 -11.36
N THR A 25 7.72 12.09 -11.57
CA THR A 25 8.37 12.43 -12.83
C THR A 25 9.66 11.62 -12.95
N ASN A 26 9.99 11.13 -14.15
CA ASN A 26 11.25 10.43 -14.37
C ASN A 26 12.42 11.45 -14.41
N GLU A 27 13.51 11.16 -13.70
CA GLU A 27 14.67 12.06 -13.63
C GLU A 27 15.37 12.27 -14.99
N PHE A 28 15.32 11.27 -15.87
CA PHE A 28 15.99 11.27 -17.17
C PHE A 28 15.11 11.77 -18.31
N ASP A 29 13.78 11.71 -18.14
CA ASP A 29 12.82 12.19 -19.13
C ASP A 29 11.60 12.80 -18.43
N VAL A 30 11.54 14.13 -18.40
CA VAL A 30 10.43 14.88 -17.78
C VAL A 30 9.08 14.69 -18.48
N SER A 31 9.06 14.09 -19.68
CA SER A 31 7.85 13.68 -20.37
C SER A 31 7.33 12.32 -19.89
N LEU A 32 8.14 11.56 -19.14
CA LEU A 32 7.77 10.31 -18.51
C LEU A 32 7.30 10.52 -17.08
N THR A 33 6.10 10.05 -16.77
CA THR A 33 5.55 10.04 -15.41
C THR A 33 5.23 8.60 -15.01
N LYS A 34 5.81 8.14 -13.91
CA LYS A 34 5.54 6.83 -13.31
C LYS A 34 4.48 7.01 -12.24
N SER A 35 3.37 6.30 -12.37
CA SER A 35 2.33 6.25 -11.35
C SER A 35 2.33 4.88 -10.70
N THR A 36 2.33 4.86 -9.37
CA THR A 36 2.19 3.66 -8.56
C THR A 36 0.98 3.81 -7.64
N THR A 37 0.06 2.85 -7.68
CA THR A 37 -1.02 2.71 -6.71
C THR A 37 -0.82 1.45 -5.89
N LEU A 38 -0.89 1.60 -4.57
CA LEU A 38 -0.93 0.50 -3.62
C LEU A 38 -2.26 0.57 -2.86
N SER A 39 -3.00 -0.54 -2.89
CA SER A 39 -4.32 -0.65 -2.28
C SER A 39 -4.36 -1.83 -1.30
N PHE A 40 -4.75 -1.57 -0.05
CA PHE A 40 -5.08 -2.59 0.94
C PHE A 40 -6.59 -2.63 1.12
N ILE A 41 -7.23 -3.67 0.60
CA ILE A 41 -8.68 -3.88 0.64
C ILE A 41 -8.97 -4.87 1.76
N VAL A 42 -9.54 -4.38 2.85
CA VAL A 42 -9.82 -5.15 4.07
C VAL A 42 -11.30 -5.52 4.09
N SER A 43 -11.59 -6.82 4.11
CA SER A 43 -12.95 -7.35 4.23
C SER A 43 -13.04 -8.39 5.34
N LYS A 44 -14.26 -8.81 5.68
CA LYS A 44 -14.48 -9.87 6.68
C LYS A 44 -13.81 -11.19 6.29
N LYS A 45 -13.71 -11.46 4.98
CA LYS A 45 -13.17 -12.73 4.46
C LYS A 45 -11.66 -12.66 4.28
N ASN A 46 -11.19 -11.64 3.56
CA ASN A 46 -9.81 -11.52 3.14
C ASN A 46 -9.29 -10.08 3.24
N ILE A 47 -7.98 -9.95 3.37
CA ILE A 47 -7.22 -8.74 3.08
C ILE A 47 -6.57 -8.93 1.70
N LYS A 48 -6.92 -8.06 0.75
CA LYS A 48 -6.31 -8.06 -0.59
C LYS A 48 -5.34 -6.90 -0.71
N ILE A 49 -4.20 -7.14 -1.33
CA ILE A 49 -3.16 -6.13 -1.49
C ILE A 49 -2.86 -6.05 -2.97
N VAL A 50 -3.08 -4.88 -3.57
CA VAL A 50 -2.96 -4.67 -5.01
C VAL A 50 -1.95 -3.57 -5.25
N THR A 51 -0.91 -3.88 -6.03
CA THR A 51 0.04 -2.89 -6.53
C THR A 51 -0.16 -2.75 -8.02
N LYS A 52 -0.35 -1.54 -8.52
CA LYS A 52 -0.44 -1.21 -9.94
C LYS A 52 0.62 -0.16 -10.27
N LYS A 53 1.36 -0.37 -11.34
CA LYS A 53 2.37 0.57 -11.85
C LYS A 53 2.10 0.83 -13.33
N TRP A 54 2.15 2.09 -13.75
CA TRP A 54 2.02 2.47 -15.16
C TRP A 54 2.85 3.72 -15.47
N ILE A 55 3.15 3.93 -16.76
CA ILE A 55 3.91 5.08 -17.26
C ILE A 55 2.99 5.94 -18.14
N ASN A 56 3.10 7.26 -18.04
CA ASN A 56 2.41 8.25 -18.88
C ASN A 56 0.88 8.14 -18.90
N SER A 57 0.28 7.74 -17.78
CA SER A 57 -1.17 7.46 -17.70
C SER A 57 -1.68 6.40 -18.67
N ASN A 58 -0.78 5.67 -19.37
CA ASN A 58 -1.18 4.62 -20.30
C ASN A 58 -1.43 3.31 -19.53
N GLN A 59 -2.70 3.05 -19.23
CA GLN A 59 -3.15 1.85 -18.52
C GLN A 59 -2.85 0.55 -19.27
N GLU A 60 -2.57 0.59 -20.57
CA GLU A 60 -2.22 -0.60 -21.37
C GLU A 60 -0.84 -1.18 -20.98
N SER A 61 0.02 -0.39 -20.33
CA SER A 61 1.33 -0.81 -19.83
C SER A 61 1.33 -1.23 -18.35
N MET A 62 0.14 -1.45 -17.76
CA MET A 62 -0.02 -1.67 -16.33
C MET A 62 0.58 -2.99 -15.87
N ILE A 63 1.61 -2.93 -15.01
CA ILE A 63 2.09 -4.10 -14.25
C ILE A 63 1.34 -4.13 -12.92
N GLY A 64 0.52 -5.16 -12.75
CA GLY A 64 -0.28 -5.41 -11.55
C GLY A 64 0.21 -6.63 -10.79
N LYS A 65 0.42 -6.49 -9.47
CA LYS A 65 0.54 -7.62 -8.54
C LYS A 65 -0.64 -7.61 -7.58
N SER A 66 -1.15 -8.79 -7.24
CA SER A 66 -2.19 -8.92 -6.21
C SER A 66 -1.90 -10.07 -5.27
N TYR A 67 -2.08 -9.84 -3.98
CA TYR A 67 -1.98 -10.83 -2.92
C TYR A 67 -3.31 -10.91 -2.19
N ILE A 68 -3.64 -12.10 -1.68
CA ILE A 68 -4.86 -12.35 -0.91
C ILE A 68 -4.46 -13.10 0.35
N ILE A 69 -4.74 -12.51 1.50
CA ILE A 69 -4.52 -13.10 2.81
C ILE A 69 -5.89 -13.36 3.43
N PRO A 70 -6.23 -14.61 3.82
CA PRO A 70 -7.44 -14.87 4.59
C PRO A 70 -7.40 -14.05 5.89
N THR A 71 -8.46 -13.31 6.21
CA THR A 71 -8.53 -12.46 7.40
C THR A 71 -8.30 -13.26 8.68
N LYS A 72 -8.72 -14.54 8.70
CA LYS A 72 -8.51 -15.45 9.83
C LYS A 72 -7.05 -15.90 10.01
N ALA A 73 -6.23 -15.78 8.98
CA ALA A 73 -4.81 -16.12 9.05
C ALA A 73 -3.96 -14.90 9.39
N PHE A 74 -4.42 -13.68 9.08
CA PHE A 74 -3.71 -12.43 9.32
C PHE A 74 -3.54 -12.12 10.81
N HIS A 75 -2.35 -11.65 11.19
CA HIS A 75 -2.08 -11.09 12.51
C HIS A 75 -1.73 -9.59 12.45
N TYR A 76 -0.68 -9.22 11.72
CA TYR A 76 -0.24 -7.83 11.62
C TYR A 76 0.57 -7.55 10.35
N PHE A 77 0.69 -6.27 10.01
CA PHE A 77 1.65 -5.75 9.04
C PHE A 77 2.87 -5.15 9.74
N LEU A 78 4.05 -5.38 9.19
CA LEU A 78 5.30 -4.76 9.60
C LEU A 78 5.87 -3.94 8.44
N PRO A 79 5.69 -2.61 8.43
CA PRO A 79 6.40 -1.75 7.51
C PRO A 79 7.85 -1.56 7.98
N ILE A 80 8.79 -1.68 7.06
CA ILE A 80 10.20 -1.34 7.25
C ILE A 80 10.50 -0.25 6.24
N ILE A 81 10.80 0.95 6.75
CA ILE A 81 11.12 2.12 5.95
C ILE A 81 12.61 2.37 6.06
N SER A 82 13.29 2.44 4.92
CA SER A 82 14.73 2.70 4.84
C SER A 82 15.00 3.75 3.78
N GLU A 83 15.85 4.70 4.12
CA GLU A 83 16.26 5.79 3.23
C GLU A 83 17.67 5.54 2.73
N THR A 84 17.88 5.75 1.44
CA THR A 84 19.20 5.82 0.80
C THR A 84 19.38 7.21 0.19
N GLU A 85 20.53 7.47 -0.43
CA GLU A 85 20.77 8.75 -1.12
C GLU A 85 19.71 9.01 -2.22
N ASP A 86 19.37 7.96 -2.97
CA ASP A 86 18.58 8.03 -4.21
C ASP A 86 17.12 7.55 -4.08
N GLU A 87 16.79 6.76 -3.06
CA GLU A 87 15.45 6.19 -2.93
C GLU A 87 14.99 6.01 -1.48
N LEU A 88 13.67 6.11 -1.29
CA LEU A 88 12.95 5.63 -0.13
C LEU A 88 12.47 4.21 -0.43
N ASN A 89 13.04 3.23 0.28
CA ASN A 89 12.70 1.83 0.17
C ASN A 89 11.75 1.42 1.30
N ILE A 90 10.57 0.97 0.92
CA ILE A 90 9.52 0.53 1.83
C ILE A 90 9.26 -0.95 1.61
N GLN A 91 9.49 -1.73 2.65
CA GLN A 91 9.17 -3.14 2.68
C GLN A 91 7.96 -3.36 3.59
N VAL A 92 6.91 -3.98 3.07
CA VAL A 92 5.73 -4.37 3.85
C VAL A 92 5.73 -5.88 3.99
N GLN A 93 5.91 -6.32 5.22
CA GLN A 93 5.74 -7.72 5.59
C GLN A 93 4.37 -7.93 6.23
N SER A 94 3.76 -9.08 5.99
CA SER A 94 2.55 -9.51 6.70
C SER A 94 2.83 -10.82 7.39
N PHE A 95 2.39 -10.93 8.64
CA PHE A 95 2.56 -12.11 9.46
C PHE A 95 1.23 -12.72 9.86
N GLY A 96 1.24 -14.05 9.98
CA GLY A 96 0.11 -14.82 10.45
C GLY A 96 0.09 -14.99 11.97
N LEU A 97 -1.00 -15.58 12.47
CA LEU A 97 -1.24 -15.79 13.91
C LEU A 97 -0.18 -16.65 14.60
N HIS A 98 0.57 -17.45 13.85
CA HIS A 98 1.64 -18.31 14.35
C HIS A 98 3.03 -17.79 13.99
N GLY A 99 3.14 -16.55 13.52
CA GLY A 99 4.40 -15.90 13.13
C GLY A 99 4.89 -16.27 11.73
N GLU A 100 4.09 -16.97 10.93
CA GLU A 100 4.41 -17.28 9.54
C GLU A 100 4.43 -16.00 8.67
N LEU A 101 5.40 -15.90 7.77
CA LEU A 101 5.46 -14.80 6.80
C LEU A 101 4.46 -15.06 5.67
N LEU A 102 3.41 -14.24 5.60
CA LEU A 102 2.32 -14.35 4.61
C LEU A 102 2.55 -13.49 3.37
N LEU A 103 3.23 -12.35 3.55
CA LEU A 103 3.60 -11.45 2.46
C LEU A 103 4.93 -10.78 2.77
N ASN A 104 5.70 -10.53 1.71
CA ASN A 104 6.83 -9.63 1.74
C ASN A 104 6.88 -8.87 0.41
N GLU A 105 6.39 -7.63 0.39
CA GLU A 105 6.39 -6.78 -0.81
C GLU A 105 7.28 -5.57 -0.60
N ARG A 106 7.98 -5.16 -1.67
CA ARG A 106 8.89 -4.02 -1.67
C ARG A 106 8.42 -2.95 -2.65
N LEU A 107 8.38 -1.71 -2.17
CA LEU A 107 8.09 -0.51 -2.93
C LEU A 107 9.31 0.42 -2.90
N LEU A 108 9.75 0.85 -4.08
CA LEU A 108 10.83 1.82 -4.26
C LEU A 108 10.24 3.14 -4.76
N ILE A 109 10.54 4.20 -4.02
CA ILE A 109 10.05 5.56 -4.22
C ILE A 109 11.27 6.47 -4.44
N ASP A 110 11.18 7.35 -5.42
CA ASP A 110 12.25 8.23 -5.84
C ASP A 110 12.64 9.24 -4.74
N LYS A 111 13.93 9.64 -4.67
CA LYS A 111 14.44 10.62 -3.70
C LYS A 111 13.65 11.92 -3.66
N ASN A 112 13.05 12.35 -4.77
CA ASN A 112 12.27 13.60 -4.82
C ASN A 112 11.04 13.53 -3.89
N ASN A 113 10.60 12.32 -3.56
CA ASN A 113 9.48 12.05 -2.67
C ASN A 113 9.89 11.47 -1.30
N LYS A 114 11.18 11.29 -1.01
CA LYS A 114 11.65 10.55 0.18
C LYS A 114 11.24 11.17 1.52
N HIS A 115 11.12 12.50 1.58
CA HIS A 115 10.73 13.22 2.80
C HIS A 115 9.22 13.48 2.90
N ASN A 116 8.40 12.83 2.07
CA ASN A 116 6.97 13.05 2.11
C ASN A 116 6.32 12.32 3.30
N ALA A 117 5.94 13.10 4.31
CA ALA A 117 5.31 12.59 5.53
C ALA A 117 4.01 11.79 5.28
N LYS A 118 3.31 11.98 4.16
CA LYS A 118 2.12 11.18 3.84
C LYS A 118 2.47 9.73 3.57
N ILE A 119 3.62 9.46 2.96
CA ILE A 119 4.08 8.10 2.67
C ILE A 119 4.39 7.40 3.99
N THR A 120 5.23 8.01 4.83
CA THR A 120 5.62 7.40 6.12
C THR A 120 4.41 7.18 7.01
N THR A 121 3.56 8.21 7.17
CA THR A 121 2.32 8.12 7.96
C THR A 121 1.39 7.01 7.46
N PHE A 122 1.26 6.85 6.13
CA PHE A 122 0.42 5.80 5.56
C PHE A 122 0.88 4.41 6.01
N PHE A 123 2.18 4.13 5.93
CA PHE A 123 2.71 2.82 6.30
C PHE A 123 2.77 2.61 7.82
N GLU A 124 3.22 3.62 8.59
CA GLU A 124 3.30 3.55 10.05
C GLU A 124 1.94 3.30 10.72
N THR A 125 0.87 3.86 10.14
CA THR A 125 -0.50 3.69 10.67
C THR A 125 -1.27 2.54 10.03
N LEU A 126 -0.70 1.86 9.02
CA LEU A 126 -1.40 0.85 8.23
C LEU A 126 -1.93 -0.30 9.10
N ASP A 127 -1.07 -0.88 9.94
CA ASP A 127 -1.44 -2.02 10.77
C ASP A 127 -2.57 -1.68 11.75
N GLU A 128 -2.44 -0.55 12.45
CA GLU A 128 -3.45 -0.09 13.40
C GLU A 128 -4.79 0.14 12.70
N ASN A 129 -4.77 0.77 11.52
CA ASN A 129 -5.96 1.07 10.74
C ASN A 129 -6.64 -0.20 10.21
N VAL A 130 -5.87 -1.17 9.70
CA VAL A 130 -6.37 -2.48 9.27
C VAL A 130 -7.02 -3.20 10.45
N ASN A 131 -6.34 -3.25 11.60
CA ASN A 131 -6.86 -3.90 12.80
C ASN A 131 -8.15 -3.23 13.33
N LYS A 132 -8.24 -1.89 13.28
CA LYS A 132 -9.48 -1.16 13.60
C LYS A 132 -10.65 -1.60 12.72
N VAL A 133 -10.42 -1.69 11.40
CA VAL A 133 -11.45 -2.17 10.45
C VAL A 133 -11.84 -3.61 10.75
N LEU A 134 -10.87 -4.51 10.96
CA LEU A 134 -11.14 -5.92 11.24
C LEU A 134 -11.99 -6.10 12.51
N ARG A 135 -11.70 -5.34 13.57
CA ARG A 135 -12.52 -5.32 14.78
C ARG A 135 -13.93 -4.81 14.47
N GLY A 136 -14.06 -3.70 13.73
CA GLY A 136 -15.34 -3.17 13.27
C GLY A 136 -16.21 -4.20 12.52
N LEU A 137 -15.59 -4.99 11.64
CA LEU A 137 -16.25 -6.05 10.86
C LEU A 137 -16.62 -7.29 11.70
N GLN A 138 -16.01 -7.47 12.85
CA GLN A 138 -16.30 -8.55 13.81
C GLN A 138 -17.40 -8.18 14.82
N ILE A 139 -17.74 -6.89 14.98
CA ILE A 139 -18.73 -6.39 15.97
C ILE A 139 -20.20 -6.69 15.57
N HIS A 140 -20.48 -7.27 14.40
CA HIS A 140 -21.82 -7.77 14.03
C HIS A 140 -22.08 -9.24 14.38
N CYS A 141 -21.40 -9.76 15.40
CA CYS A 141 -21.72 -11.05 15.99
C CYS A 141 -22.00 -10.91 17.48
N MET A 142 -23.13 -10.28 17.81
CA MET A 142 -23.91 -10.54 19.03
C MET A 142 -25.39 -10.41 18.69
#